data_AF-A0A7L4JXJ7-F1
#
_entry.id   AF-A0A7L4JXJ7-F1
#
_cell.length_a   1.000
_cell.length_b   1.000
_cell.length_c   1.000
_cell.angle_alpha   90.00
_cell.angle_beta   90.00
_cell.angle_gamma   90.00
#
_symmetry.space_group_name_H-M   'P 1'
#
loop_
_entity.id
_entity.type
_entity.pdbx_description
1 polymer ?
#
loop_
_entity_poly.entity_id
_entity_poly.type
_entity_poly.pdbx_seq_one_letter_code
_entity_poly.pdbx_strand_id
1 'polypeptide(L)'
;QAVNETDGCLLMNRVLEKYYLSTMYSLEFILGFTGNTIVVFGYIFCLKNWKSGNIYLFNLSLSDLLFLCTLPILVNSYSRDQWAKESILCHSNRFLLHANLYSSILFLTVISIDRYMLMKYPFREHFLQKRKAALIVSVVVWIGVILELLPLMSFLEPITSANDYKCLDYASSGDPAKNIIYSMFLTVFGFLIPLLIMCCFYVKMVLFLKNRSEQVSSLLTLEKPLTLVVLAVVIFSLLFTPYHIMRNVRIASRIPALNVSVCTQGIINTIYIITRPIAFLNSAINPVFYFLMGDHFREMLMAKIRQLLSRLTTTGK
;
A
#
# COMPACT_ATOMS: atom_id res chain seq x y z
N GLN A 1 37.77 14.95 -21.13
CA GLN A 1 37.15 15.45 -19.89
C GLN A 1 36.63 14.25 -19.12
N ALA A 2 37.34 13.82 -18.09
CA ALA A 2 36.84 12.77 -17.20
C ALA A 2 35.68 13.37 -16.42
N VAL A 3 34.46 12.90 -16.70
CA VAL A 3 33.36 13.05 -15.74
C VAL A 3 33.89 12.40 -14.46
N ASN A 4 34.02 13.16 -13.37
CA ASN A 4 34.43 12.60 -12.08
C ASN A 4 33.58 11.34 -11.84
N GLU A 5 34.18 10.19 -11.52
CA GLU A 5 33.44 8.93 -11.33
C GLU A 5 32.28 9.10 -10.33
N THR A 6 32.45 10.00 -9.36
CA THR A 6 31.44 10.46 -8.39
C THR A 6 30.20 11.09 -9.04
N ASP A 7 30.37 11.88 -10.10
CA ASP A 7 29.27 12.52 -10.84
C ASP A 7 28.47 11.48 -11.64
N GLY A 8 29.15 10.48 -12.21
CA GLY A 8 28.50 9.38 -12.92
C GLY A 8 27.58 8.54 -12.03
N CYS A 9 28.04 8.20 -10.82
CA CYS A 9 27.27 7.42 -9.84
C CYS A 9 26.01 8.15 -9.35
N LEU A 10 26.05 9.49 -9.26
CA LEU A 10 24.93 10.30 -8.78
C LEU A 10 23.97 10.74 -9.89
N LEU A 11 24.42 10.75 -11.15
CA LEU A 11 23.60 11.08 -12.32
C LEU A 11 22.41 10.12 -12.47
N MET A 12 22.64 8.82 -12.25
CA MET A 12 21.60 7.79 -12.33
C MET A 12 20.43 8.08 -11.38
N ASN A 13 20.72 8.52 -10.15
CA ASN A 13 19.70 8.86 -9.17
C ASN A 13 18.78 9.99 -9.67
N ARG A 14 19.36 11.06 -10.23
CA ARG A 14 18.57 12.19 -10.74
C ARG A 14 17.68 11.79 -11.92
N VAL A 15 18.20 10.96 -12.83
CA VAL A 15 17.44 10.45 -13.98
C VAL A 15 16.27 9.59 -13.51
N LEU A 16 16.49 8.69 -12.54
CA LEU A 16 15.44 7.84 -11.99
C LEU A 16 14.38 8.65 -11.22
N GLU A 17 14.79 9.63 -10.42
CA GLU A 17 13.83 10.52 -9.76
C GLU A 17 12.98 11.26 -10.78
N LYS A 18 13.60 11.88 -11.80
CA LYS A 18 12.87 12.69 -12.78
C LYS A 18 11.94 11.89 -13.68
N TYR A 19 12.42 10.79 -14.25
CA TYR A 19 11.67 10.06 -15.28
C TYR A 19 10.98 8.82 -14.73
N TYR A 20 11.68 7.97 -13.99
CA TYR A 20 11.12 6.71 -13.51
C TYR A 20 10.05 6.92 -12.44
N LEU A 21 10.34 7.68 -11.37
CA LEU A 21 9.34 7.94 -10.32
C LEU A 21 8.13 8.70 -10.86
N SER A 22 8.34 9.76 -11.64
CA SER A 22 7.25 10.52 -12.26
C SER A 22 6.35 9.64 -13.13
N THR A 23 6.93 8.73 -13.92
CA THR A 23 6.16 7.82 -14.78
C THR A 23 5.39 6.79 -13.96
N MET A 24 6.06 6.11 -13.02
CA MET A 24 5.42 5.08 -12.19
C MET A 24 4.30 5.66 -11.34
N TYR A 25 4.53 6.78 -10.65
CA TYR A 25 3.49 7.43 -9.85
C TYR A 25 2.34 7.99 -10.69
N SER A 26 2.59 8.42 -11.94
CA SER A 26 1.50 8.80 -12.85
C SER A 26 0.64 7.61 -13.25
N LEU A 27 1.25 6.45 -13.53
CA LEU A 27 0.53 5.22 -13.83
C LEU A 27 -0.27 4.73 -12.61
N GLU A 28 0.35 4.70 -11.43
CA GLU A 28 -0.31 4.36 -10.17
C GLU A 28 -1.49 5.29 -9.89
N PHE A 29 -1.33 6.60 -10.11
CA PHE A 29 -2.41 7.57 -9.97
C PHE A 29 -3.57 7.23 -10.91
N ILE A 30 -3.33 7.09 -12.21
CA ILE A 30 -4.41 6.86 -13.18
C ILE A 30 -5.15 5.55 -12.89
N LEU A 31 -4.41 4.46 -12.71
CA LEU A 31 -4.98 3.12 -12.50
C LEU A 31 -5.63 3.01 -11.11
N GLY A 32 -4.90 3.40 -10.08
CA GLY A 32 -5.35 3.29 -8.70
C GLY A 32 -6.49 4.24 -8.37
N PHE A 33 -6.45 5.49 -8.83
CA PHE A 33 -7.50 6.45 -8.54
C PHE A 33 -8.81 6.04 -9.21
N THR A 34 -8.75 5.64 -10.48
CA THR A 34 -9.92 5.15 -11.22
C THR A 34 -10.48 3.90 -10.55
N GLY A 35 -9.64 2.90 -10.29
CA GLY A 35 -10.07 1.63 -9.71
C GLY A 35 -10.66 1.77 -8.31
N ASN A 36 -9.98 2.47 -7.40
CA ASN A 36 -10.48 2.65 -6.04
C ASN A 36 -11.72 3.55 -5.97
N THR A 37 -11.84 4.54 -6.85
CA THR A 37 -13.06 5.35 -6.95
C THR A 37 -14.26 4.49 -7.33
N ILE A 38 -14.12 3.64 -8.36
CA ILE A 38 -15.19 2.72 -8.78
C ILE A 38 -15.59 1.80 -7.61
N VAL A 39 -14.63 1.31 -6.84
CA VAL A 39 -14.88 0.44 -5.68
C VAL A 39 -15.63 1.19 -4.59
N VAL A 40 -15.14 2.36 -4.16
CA VAL A 40 -15.77 3.17 -3.11
C VAL A 40 -17.21 3.55 -3.49
N PHE A 41 -17.42 4.05 -4.70
CA PHE A 41 -18.76 4.38 -5.20
C PHE A 41 -19.64 3.14 -5.34
N GLY A 42 -19.09 2.03 -5.84
CA GLY A 42 -19.79 0.75 -5.92
C GLY A 42 -20.29 0.29 -4.55
N TYR A 43 -19.46 0.41 -3.51
CA TYR A 43 -19.83 0.02 -2.15
C TYR A 43 -20.90 0.93 -1.56
N ILE A 44 -20.76 2.25 -1.71
CA ILE A 44 -21.73 3.23 -1.19
C ILE A 44 -23.08 3.09 -1.88
N PHE A 45 -23.09 2.98 -3.21
CA PHE A 45 -24.32 3.06 -3.99
C PHE A 45 -24.94 1.70 -4.32
N CYS A 46 -24.16 0.63 -4.47
CA CYS A 46 -24.68 -0.67 -4.91
C CYS A 46 -24.86 -1.66 -3.76
N LEU A 47 -24.11 -1.52 -2.66
CA LEU A 47 -24.08 -2.50 -1.59
C LEU A 47 -24.87 -2.03 -0.36
N LYS A 48 -26.08 -2.58 -0.19
CA LYS A 48 -26.97 -2.20 0.93
C LYS A 48 -26.54 -2.82 2.27
N ASN A 49 -26.01 -4.05 2.25
CA ASN A 49 -25.66 -4.82 3.45
C ASN A 49 -24.16 -5.10 3.52
N TRP A 50 -23.48 -4.41 4.43
CA TRP A 50 -22.03 -4.50 4.58
C TRP A 50 -21.65 -5.60 5.58
N LYS A 51 -20.85 -6.57 5.11
CA LYS A 51 -20.22 -7.61 5.93
C LYS A 51 -18.84 -7.15 6.43
N SER A 52 -18.20 -7.92 7.32
CA SER A 52 -16.87 -7.60 7.88
C SER A 52 -15.81 -7.38 6.80
N GLY A 53 -15.61 -8.33 5.88
CA GLY A 53 -14.70 -8.18 4.74
C GLY A 53 -14.96 -6.90 3.93
N ASN A 54 -16.22 -6.56 3.67
CA ASN A 54 -16.59 -5.37 2.93
C ASN A 54 -16.11 -4.07 3.62
N ILE A 55 -16.19 -4.02 4.95
CA ILE A 55 -15.72 -2.86 5.74
C ILE A 55 -14.21 -2.70 5.60
N TYR A 56 -13.45 -3.80 5.69
CA TYR A 56 -12.00 -3.74 5.58
C TYR A 56 -11.55 -3.33 4.17
N LEU A 57 -12.17 -3.89 3.13
CA LEU A 57 -11.87 -3.53 1.74
C LEU A 57 -12.20 -2.06 1.45
N PHE A 58 -13.32 -1.55 2.00
CA PHE A 58 -13.66 -0.14 1.88
C PHE A 58 -12.63 0.78 2.53
N ASN A 59 -12.16 0.43 3.75
CA ASN A 59 -11.11 1.21 4.42
C ASN A 59 -9.77 1.14 3.68
N LEU A 60 -9.43 -0.02 3.11
CA LEU A 60 -8.26 -0.18 2.26
C LEU A 60 -8.33 0.74 1.03
N SER A 61 -9.45 0.77 0.31
CA SER A 61 -9.66 1.71 -0.81
C SER A 61 -9.66 3.17 -0.39
N LEU A 62 -10.18 3.50 0.80
CA LEU A 62 -10.12 4.88 1.30
C LEU A 62 -8.68 5.30 1.59
N SER A 63 -7.90 4.43 2.24
CA SER A 63 -6.46 4.59 2.45
C SER A 63 -5.72 4.81 1.12
N ASP A 64 -6.03 4.00 0.10
CA ASP A 64 -5.42 4.10 -1.22
C ASP A 64 -5.77 5.43 -1.89
N LEU A 65 -7.03 5.86 -1.88
CA LEU A 65 -7.43 7.15 -2.46
C LEU A 65 -6.75 8.34 -1.78
N LEU A 66 -6.63 8.33 -0.45
CA LEU A 66 -5.95 9.39 0.28
C LEU A 66 -4.49 9.52 -0.18
N PHE A 67 -3.78 8.41 -0.35
CA PHE A 67 -2.42 8.40 -0.90
C PHE A 67 -2.37 8.82 -2.37
N LEU A 68 -3.26 8.30 -3.21
CA LEU A 68 -3.29 8.57 -4.65
C LEU A 68 -3.52 10.07 -4.91
N CYS A 69 -4.32 10.76 -4.11
CA CYS A 69 -4.50 12.21 -4.17
C CYS A 69 -3.19 13.00 -3.95
N THR A 70 -2.18 12.40 -3.31
CA THR A 70 -0.87 13.04 -3.08
C THR A 70 0.10 12.87 -4.25
N LEU A 71 -0.12 11.89 -5.12
CA LEU A 71 0.79 11.56 -6.22
C LEU A 71 0.95 12.67 -7.26
N PRO A 72 -0.08 13.44 -7.67
CA PRO A 72 0.11 14.55 -8.61
C PRO A 72 1.12 15.59 -8.11
N ILE A 73 1.11 15.88 -6.80
CA ILE A 73 2.07 16.80 -6.16
C ILE A 73 3.48 16.21 -6.25
N LEU A 74 3.60 14.91 -5.97
CA LEU A 74 4.87 14.17 -5.98
C LEU A 74 5.46 14.08 -7.41
N VAL A 75 4.64 13.80 -8.42
CA VAL A 75 5.00 13.78 -9.85
C VAL A 75 5.44 15.16 -10.32
N ASN A 76 4.70 16.22 -9.97
CA ASN A 76 5.09 17.58 -10.32
C ASN A 76 6.44 17.95 -9.70
N SER A 77 6.69 17.52 -8.47
CA SER A 77 7.97 17.80 -7.82
C SER A 77 9.14 17.05 -8.44
N TYR A 78 9.00 15.74 -8.69
CA TYR A 78 10.06 14.94 -9.30
C TYR A 78 10.37 15.37 -10.74
N SER A 79 9.35 15.75 -11.53
CA SER A 79 9.56 16.18 -12.91
C SER A 79 10.25 17.55 -13.03
N ARG A 80 10.01 18.46 -12.09
CA ARG A 80 10.58 19.82 -12.07
C ARG A 80 11.84 19.95 -11.20
N ASP A 81 12.22 18.89 -10.49
CA ASP A 81 13.30 18.89 -9.50
C ASP A 81 13.16 20.00 -8.43
N GLN A 82 11.91 20.36 -8.09
CA GLN A 82 11.58 21.42 -7.14
C GLN A 82 10.37 21.02 -6.31
N TRP A 83 10.39 21.23 -4.99
CA TRP A 83 9.18 21.13 -4.16
C TRP A 83 8.57 22.52 -3.94
N ALA A 84 7.25 22.60 -3.71
CA ALA A 84 6.62 23.84 -3.31
C ALA A 84 7.25 24.31 -1.99
N LYS A 85 7.60 25.59 -1.82
CA LYS A 85 8.36 26.08 -0.65
C LYS A 85 7.68 25.85 0.72
N GLU A 86 6.46 25.33 0.75
CA GLU A 86 5.67 25.04 1.94
C GLU A 86 6.03 23.67 2.56
N SER A 87 6.62 23.69 3.76
CA SER A 87 7.00 22.48 4.50
C SER A 87 5.79 21.62 4.92
N ILE A 88 4.62 22.24 5.15
CA ILE A 88 3.39 21.54 5.59
C ILE A 88 2.91 20.53 4.53
N LEU A 89 2.94 20.91 3.25
CA LEU A 89 2.53 20.03 2.15
C LEU A 89 3.51 18.86 1.99
N CYS A 90 4.82 19.10 2.16
CA CYS A 90 5.83 18.04 2.15
C CYS A 90 5.58 17.03 3.27
N HIS A 91 5.45 17.50 4.51
CA HIS A 91 5.29 16.64 5.68
C HIS A 91 3.98 15.86 5.62
N SER A 92 2.89 16.51 5.23
CA SER A 92 1.58 15.85 5.03
C SER A 92 1.64 14.78 3.94
N ASN A 93 2.30 15.06 2.81
CA ASN A 93 2.47 14.10 1.71
C ASN A 93 3.26 12.87 2.17
N ARG A 94 4.39 13.09 2.87
CA ARG A 94 5.21 12.01 3.44
C ARG A 94 4.45 11.19 4.47
N PHE A 95 3.69 11.85 5.35
CA PHE A 95 2.85 11.16 6.33
C PHE A 95 1.80 10.30 5.65
N LEU A 96 1.05 10.82 4.66
CA LEU A 96 0.01 10.06 3.95
C LEU A 96 0.57 8.87 3.17
N LEU A 97 1.76 9.00 2.59
CA LEU A 97 2.47 7.90 1.91
C LEU A 97 2.80 6.76 2.88
N HIS A 98 3.35 7.08 4.06
CA HIS A 98 3.62 6.06 5.08
C HIS A 98 2.35 5.53 5.72
N ALA A 99 1.34 6.38 5.94
CA ALA A 99 0.06 5.99 6.49
C ALA A 99 -0.59 4.95 5.59
N ASN A 100 -0.67 5.21 4.27
CA ASN A 100 -1.18 4.25 3.30
C ASN A 100 -0.42 2.93 3.33
N LEU A 101 0.92 2.96 3.34
CA LEU A 101 1.72 1.73 3.39
C LEU A 101 1.32 0.85 4.59
N TYR A 102 1.28 1.42 5.79
CA TYR A 102 1.02 0.68 7.02
C TYR A 102 -0.46 0.30 7.20
N SER A 103 -1.40 1.20 6.87
CA SER A 103 -2.82 0.84 6.88
C SER A 103 -3.13 -0.25 5.86
N SER A 104 -2.53 -0.22 4.67
CA SER A 104 -2.74 -1.27 3.66
C SER A 104 -2.24 -2.62 4.14
N ILE A 105 -1.05 -2.71 4.75
CA ILE A 105 -0.51 -3.94 5.35
C ILE A 105 -1.45 -4.48 6.45
N LEU A 106 -1.91 -3.61 7.36
CA LEU A 106 -2.78 -4.01 8.47
C LEU A 106 -4.18 -4.42 7.99
N PHE A 107 -4.78 -3.70 7.03
CA PHE A 107 -6.06 -4.10 6.45
C PHE A 107 -5.96 -5.43 5.70
N LEU A 108 -4.89 -5.68 4.93
CA LEU A 108 -4.63 -6.97 4.30
C LEU A 108 -4.48 -8.09 5.34
N THR A 109 -3.85 -7.80 6.47
CA THR A 109 -3.72 -8.74 7.60
C THR A 109 -5.09 -9.10 8.17
N VAL A 110 -5.92 -8.10 8.47
CA VAL A 110 -7.27 -8.32 9.00
C VAL A 110 -8.18 -9.02 7.98
N ILE A 111 -8.05 -8.69 6.69
CA ILE A 111 -8.75 -9.40 5.60
C ILE A 111 -8.35 -10.87 5.56
N SER A 112 -7.06 -11.17 5.71
CA SER A 112 -6.56 -12.56 5.78
C SER A 112 -7.21 -13.33 6.93
N ILE A 113 -7.33 -12.69 8.11
CA ILE A 113 -8.02 -13.28 9.27
C ILE A 113 -9.52 -13.50 8.95
N ASP A 114 -10.22 -12.49 8.42
CA ASP A 114 -11.66 -12.59 8.10
C ASP A 114 -11.95 -13.73 7.12
N ARG A 115 -11.11 -13.90 6.10
CA ARG A 115 -11.26 -14.93 5.08
C ARG A 115 -11.03 -16.32 5.65
N TYR A 116 -10.04 -16.49 6.55
CA TYR A 116 -9.83 -17.78 7.22
C TYR A 116 -11.02 -18.11 8.12
N MET A 117 -11.51 -17.12 8.86
CA MET A 117 -12.70 -17.29 9.70
C MET A 117 -13.93 -17.63 8.87
N LEU A 118 -14.08 -17.09 7.65
CA LEU A 118 -15.17 -17.44 6.74
C LEU A 118 -15.08 -18.89 6.25
N MET A 119 -13.87 -19.42 6.01
CA MET A 119 -13.68 -20.83 5.68
C MET A 119 -14.09 -21.75 6.85
N LYS A 120 -13.70 -21.38 8.08
CA LYS A 120 -13.98 -22.18 9.27
C LYS A 120 -15.44 -22.07 9.73
N TYR A 121 -16.02 -20.87 9.64
CA TYR A 121 -17.38 -20.53 10.08
C TYR A 121 -18.14 -19.82 8.95
N PRO A 122 -18.66 -20.56 7.96
CA PRO A 122 -19.29 -19.97 6.76
C PRO A 122 -20.57 -19.18 7.06
N PHE A 123 -21.29 -19.54 8.13
CA PHE A 123 -22.52 -18.86 8.56
C PHE A 123 -22.27 -17.58 9.39
N ARG A 124 -21.00 -17.17 9.57
CA ARG A 124 -20.61 -15.93 10.27
C ARG A 124 -21.15 -15.84 11.70
N GLU A 125 -21.17 -16.96 12.40
CA GLU A 125 -21.66 -17.07 13.79
C GLU A 125 -20.68 -16.45 14.79
N HIS A 126 -19.39 -16.45 14.45
CA HIS A 126 -18.34 -15.92 15.31
C HIS A 126 -18.39 -14.39 15.44
N PHE A 127 -18.11 -13.86 16.64
CA PHE A 127 -18.22 -12.42 16.92
C PHE A 127 -17.28 -11.56 16.06
N LEU A 128 -16.06 -12.04 15.75
CA LEU A 128 -15.09 -11.36 14.87
C LEU A 128 -15.59 -11.15 13.43
N GLN A 129 -16.58 -11.90 12.97
CA GLN A 129 -17.15 -11.77 11.62
C GLN A 129 -18.36 -10.82 11.58
N LYS A 130 -18.74 -10.24 12.73
CA LYS A 130 -19.87 -9.31 12.84
C LYS A 130 -19.45 -7.91 12.41
N ARG A 131 -20.41 -7.16 11.85
CA ARG A 131 -20.22 -5.78 11.38
C ARG A 131 -19.65 -4.85 12.46
N LYS A 132 -20.15 -4.94 13.70
CA LYS A 132 -19.69 -4.10 14.82
C LYS A 132 -18.22 -4.35 15.14
N ALA A 133 -17.78 -5.61 15.18
CA ALA A 133 -16.39 -5.96 15.40
C ALA A 133 -15.50 -5.38 14.28
N ALA A 134 -15.91 -5.51 13.02
CA ALA A 134 -15.15 -4.97 11.90
C ALA A 134 -15.00 -3.44 11.93
N LEU A 135 -16.04 -2.69 12.35
CA LEU A 135 -15.94 -1.25 12.54
C LEU A 135 -14.93 -0.89 13.63
N ILE A 136 -14.98 -1.58 14.79
CA ILE A 136 -14.05 -1.35 15.89
C ILE A 136 -12.62 -1.66 15.45
N VAL A 137 -12.39 -2.80 14.80
CA VAL A 137 -11.08 -3.20 14.29
C VAL A 137 -10.54 -2.18 13.30
N SER A 138 -11.36 -1.68 12.36
CA SER A 138 -10.92 -0.63 11.42
C SER A 138 -10.50 0.65 12.15
N VAL A 139 -11.23 1.09 13.18
CA VAL A 139 -10.85 2.26 13.98
C VAL A 139 -9.53 2.02 14.71
N VAL A 140 -9.35 0.84 15.29
CA VAL A 140 -8.09 0.46 15.95
C VAL A 140 -6.91 0.46 14.96
N VAL A 141 -7.10 -0.03 13.73
CA VAL A 141 -6.06 0.03 12.69
C VAL A 141 -5.68 1.47 12.37
N TRP A 142 -6.65 2.35 12.14
CA TRP A 142 -6.36 3.76 11.87
C TRP A 142 -5.62 4.46 13.02
N ILE A 143 -6.06 4.25 14.26
CA ILE A 143 -5.38 4.80 15.44
C ILE A 143 -3.96 4.23 15.56
N GLY A 144 -3.79 2.92 15.37
CA GLY A 144 -2.49 2.26 15.42
C GLY A 144 -1.51 2.86 14.42
N VAL A 145 -1.91 3.03 13.16
CA VAL A 145 -1.07 3.65 12.12
C VAL A 145 -0.70 5.09 12.47
N ILE A 146 -1.64 5.88 12.98
CA ILE A 146 -1.37 7.27 13.39
C ILE A 146 -0.36 7.30 14.54
N LEU A 147 -0.49 6.41 15.53
CA LEU A 147 0.43 6.32 16.66
C LEU A 147 1.83 5.85 16.24
N GLU A 148 1.91 4.83 15.38
CA GLU A 148 3.17 4.33 14.81
C GLU A 148 3.92 5.42 14.04
N LEU A 149 3.18 6.29 13.35
CA LEU A 149 3.74 7.36 12.52
C LEU A 149 3.87 8.71 13.23
N LEU A 150 3.36 8.86 14.45
CA LEU A 150 3.47 10.10 15.21
C LEU A 150 4.94 10.61 15.29
N PRO A 151 5.95 9.76 15.56
CA PRO A 151 7.34 10.21 15.61
C PRO A 151 7.89 10.69 14.27
N LEU A 152 7.32 10.24 13.14
CA LEU A 152 7.80 10.57 11.79
C LEU A 152 7.94 12.07 11.58
N MET A 153 7.02 12.88 12.13
CA MET A 153 7.05 14.34 11.98
C MET A 153 8.31 14.97 12.56
N SER A 154 8.91 14.36 13.59
CA SER A 154 10.18 14.82 14.16
C SER A 154 11.41 14.35 13.36
N PHE A 155 11.25 13.32 12.52
CA PHE A 155 12.30 12.80 11.64
C PHE A 155 12.32 13.45 10.26
N LEU A 156 11.26 14.16 9.88
CA LEU A 156 11.19 14.92 8.63
C LEU A 156 11.84 16.29 8.81
N GLU A 157 12.96 16.51 8.11
CA GLU A 157 13.61 17.82 8.10
C GLU A 157 12.74 18.89 7.41
N PRO A 158 12.85 20.16 7.84
CA PRO A 158 12.21 21.28 7.14
C PRO A 158 12.87 21.50 5.77
N ILE A 159 12.10 22.09 4.86
CA ILE A 159 12.61 22.47 3.53
C ILE A 159 13.52 23.70 3.70
N THR A 160 14.80 23.54 3.38
CA THR A 160 15.81 24.60 3.49
C THR A 160 16.61 24.74 2.19
N SER A 161 17.31 25.87 2.03
CA SER A 161 18.26 26.07 0.93
C SER A 161 19.40 25.04 0.93
N ALA A 162 19.77 24.51 2.11
CA ALA A 162 20.79 23.47 2.24
C ALA A 162 20.37 22.13 1.61
N ASN A 163 19.06 21.86 1.53
CA ASN A 163 18.50 20.67 0.89
C ASN A 163 17.92 20.98 -0.50
N ASP A 164 18.36 22.07 -1.14
CA ASP A 164 17.92 22.47 -2.49
C ASP A 164 16.40 22.59 -2.65
N TYR A 165 15.71 22.98 -1.57
CA TYR A 165 14.25 23.03 -1.49
C TYR A 165 13.55 21.70 -1.83
N LYS A 166 14.20 20.55 -1.60
CA LYS A 166 13.65 19.22 -1.84
C LYS A 166 12.90 18.68 -0.62
N CYS A 167 11.76 18.02 -0.87
CA CYS A 167 11.05 17.26 0.15
C CYS A 167 11.67 15.87 0.30
N LEU A 168 12.72 15.77 1.11
CA LEU A 168 13.46 14.52 1.30
C LEU A 168 12.70 13.52 2.17
N ASP A 169 12.96 12.23 1.90
CA ASP A 169 12.54 11.13 2.76
C ASP A 169 13.45 11.08 4.00
N TYR A 170 12.94 10.67 5.16
CA TYR A 170 13.78 10.45 6.35
C TYR A 170 14.87 9.39 6.11
N ALA A 171 14.69 8.51 5.11
CA ALA A 171 15.76 7.62 4.67
C ALA A 171 16.99 8.37 4.11
N SER A 172 16.79 9.57 3.58
CA SER A 172 17.80 10.41 2.91
C SER A 172 18.13 11.73 3.62
N SER A 173 17.41 12.11 4.67
CA SER A 173 17.67 13.29 5.52
C SER A 173 17.86 12.89 6.99
N GLY A 174 18.19 13.82 7.88
CA GLY A 174 18.28 13.59 9.32
C GLY A 174 19.48 12.75 9.77
N ASP A 175 19.55 12.49 11.08
CA ASP A 175 20.58 11.68 11.72
C ASP A 175 20.38 10.19 11.42
N PRO A 176 21.27 9.54 10.63
CA PRO A 176 21.09 8.15 10.23
C PRO A 176 21.10 7.16 11.41
N ALA A 177 21.76 7.48 12.53
CA ALA A 177 21.80 6.62 13.71
C ALA A 177 20.45 6.59 14.45
N LYS A 178 19.73 7.71 14.48
CA LYS A 178 18.36 7.75 15.03
C LYS A 178 17.36 7.17 14.05
N ASN A 179 17.53 7.50 12.76
CA ASN A 179 16.60 7.05 11.70
C ASN A 179 16.59 5.54 11.57
N ILE A 180 17.73 4.85 11.73
CA ILE A 180 17.77 3.38 11.60
C ILE A 180 16.99 2.71 12.74
N ILE A 181 17.05 3.24 13.97
CA ILE A 181 16.30 2.71 15.12
C ILE A 181 14.79 2.81 14.85
N TYR A 182 14.34 3.98 14.42
CA TYR A 182 12.93 4.19 14.08
C TYR A 182 12.50 3.37 12.86
N SER A 183 13.36 3.27 11.83
CA SER A 183 13.07 2.46 10.63
C SER A 183 12.94 0.98 10.95
N MET A 184 13.79 0.46 11.85
CA MET A 184 13.72 -0.91 12.33
C MET A 184 12.45 -1.15 13.16
N PHE A 185 12.08 -0.23 14.05
CA PHE A 185 10.80 -0.28 14.77
C PHE A 185 9.63 -0.41 13.77
N LEU A 186 9.56 0.51 12.80
CA LEU A 186 8.51 0.46 11.77
C LEU A 186 8.56 -0.80 10.90
N THR A 187 9.75 -1.33 10.60
CA THR A 187 9.91 -2.57 9.84
C THR A 187 9.41 -3.78 10.64
N VAL A 188 9.70 -3.85 11.94
CA VAL A 188 9.29 -4.96 12.79
C VAL A 188 7.78 -4.92 13.04
N PHE A 189 7.28 -3.80 13.56
CA PHE A 189 5.89 -3.68 14.00
C PHE A 189 4.93 -3.41 12.84
N GLY A 190 5.30 -2.52 11.92
CA GLY A 190 4.46 -2.14 10.79
C GLY A 190 4.51 -3.11 9.60
N PHE A 191 5.48 -4.02 9.53
CA PHE A 191 5.63 -4.93 8.39
C PHE A 191 5.85 -6.40 8.76
N LEU A 192 6.92 -6.76 9.49
CA LEU A 192 7.28 -8.16 9.72
C LEU A 192 6.23 -8.90 10.58
N ILE A 193 5.74 -8.29 11.66
CA ILE A 193 4.69 -8.90 12.48
C ILE A 193 3.39 -9.13 11.66
N PRO A 194 2.82 -8.11 10.98
CA PRO A 194 1.69 -8.31 10.07
C PRO A 194 1.94 -9.38 9.00
N LEU A 195 3.13 -9.39 8.39
CA LEU A 195 3.53 -10.38 7.39
C LEU A 195 3.50 -11.79 7.95
N LEU A 196 4.08 -12.02 9.13
CA LEU A 196 4.08 -13.34 9.79
C LEU A 196 2.65 -13.80 10.10
N ILE A 197 1.77 -12.88 10.54
CA ILE A 197 0.36 -13.17 10.77
C ILE A 197 -0.30 -13.59 9.44
N MET A 198 -0.12 -12.82 8.37
CA MET A 198 -0.64 -13.15 7.04
C MET A 198 -0.16 -14.52 6.57
N CYS A 199 1.14 -14.81 6.67
CA CYS A 199 1.71 -16.11 6.32
C CYS A 199 1.11 -17.26 7.15
N CYS A 200 0.93 -17.07 8.46
CA CYS A 200 0.31 -18.08 9.32
C CYS A 200 -1.12 -18.39 8.90
N PHE A 201 -1.94 -17.35 8.66
CA PHE A 201 -3.32 -17.53 8.21
C PHE A 201 -3.39 -18.12 6.80
N TYR A 202 -2.46 -17.75 5.92
CA TYR A 202 -2.33 -18.37 4.59
C TYR A 202 -2.07 -19.88 4.69
N VAL A 203 -1.08 -20.30 5.48
CA VAL A 203 -0.78 -21.73 5.69
C VAL A 203 -2.00 -22.45 6.25
N LYS A 204 -2.68 -21.87 7.25
CA LYS A 204 -3.91 -22.43 7.81
C LYS A 204 -5.04 -22.57 6.79
N MET A 205 -5.19 -21.60 5.87
CA MET A 205 -6.17 -21.69 4.78
C MET A 205 -5.84 -22.83 3.82
N VAL A 206 -4.58 -22.94 3.37
CA VAL A 206 -4.15 -24.01 2.46
C VAL A 206 -4.35 -25.38 3.08
N LEU A 207 -3.96 -25.56 4.34
CA LEU A 207 -4.16 -26.82 5.06
C LEU A 207 -5.66 -27.16 5.21
N PHE A 208 -6.49 -26.16 5.52
CA PHE A 208 -7.94 -26.35 5.61
C PHE A 208 -8.54 -26.79 4.26
N LEU A 209 -8.13 -26.17 3.15
CA LEU A 209 -8.58 -26.52 1.80
C LEU A 209 -8.11 -27.92 1.40
N LYS A 210 -6.85 -28.27 1.66
CA LYS A 210 -6.30 -29.60 1.34
C LYS A 210 -7.09 -30.71 2.06
N ASN A 211 -7.33 -30.55 3.35
CA ASN A 211 -8.07 -31.55 4.14
C ASN A 211 -9.54 -31.67 3.69
N ARG A 212 -10.14 -30.62 3.14
CA ARG A 212 -11.51 -30.62 2.61
C ARG A 212 -11.62 -31.21 1.20
N SER A 213 -10.62 -30.96 0.35
CA SER A 213 -10.53 -31.51 -1.01
C SER A 213 -10.47 -33.04 -1.00
N GLU A 214 -9.76 -33.62 -0.03
CA GLU A 214 -9.72 -35.08 0.19
C GLU A 214 -11.09 -35.65 0.64
N GLN A 215 -12.01 -34.80 1.12
CA GLN A 215 -13.26 -35.23 1.75
C GLN A 215 -14.51 -34.99 0.87
N VAL A 216 -14.51 -34.03 -0.07
CA VAL A 216 -15.69 -33.67 -0.88
C VAL A 216 -15.28 -33.10 -2.25
N SER A 217 -15.53 -33.83 -3.35
CA SER A 217 -15.21 -33.46 -4.73
C SER A 217 -16.18 -32.45 -5.40
N SER A 218 -17.16 -31.88 -4.67
CA SER A 218 -18.28 -31.14 -5.27
C SER A 218 -18.37 -29.63 -4.95
N LEU A 219 -17.38 -29.02 -4.29
CA LEU A 219 -17.42 -27.59 -3.84
C LEU A 219 -16.50 -26.62 -4.61
N LEU A 220 -16.22 -26.92 -5.89
CA LEU A 220 -15.35 -26.18 -6.83
C LEU A 220 -15.65 -24.67 -7.00
N THR A 221 -16.80 -24.17 -6.54
CA THR A 221 -17.18 -22.75 -6.68
C THR A 221 -16.61 -21.84 -5.58
N LEU A 222 -16.31 -22.38 -4.39
CA LEU A 222 -15.77 -21.59 -3.27
C LEU A 222 -14.24 -21.43 -3.33
N GLU A 223 -13.54 -22.31 -4.07
CA GLU A 223 -12.08 -22.38 -4.12
C GLU A 223 -11.44 -21.24 -4.95
N LYS A 224 -12.06 -20.84 -6.07
CA LYS A 224 -11.49 -19.82 -6.97
C LYS A 224 -11.38 -18.42 -6.34
N PRO A 225 -12.41 -17.87 -5.68
CA PRO A 225 -12.29 -16.58 -5.01
C PRO A 225 -11.27 -16.60 -3.88
N LEU A 226 -11.18 -17.71 -3.13
CA LEU A 226 -10.28 -17.86 -1.98
C LEU A 226 -8.81 -17.96 -2.39
N THR A 227 -8.50 -18.70 -3.47
CA THR A 227 -7.15 -18.79 -4.05
C THR A 227 -6.65 -17.44 -4.57
N LEU A 228 -7.54 -16.59 -5.10
CA LEU A 228 -7.18 -15.25 -5.57
C LEU A 228 -6.81 -14.30 -4.43
N VAL A 229 -7.47 -14.43 -3.27
CA VAL A 229 -7.12 -13.63 -2.07
C VAL A 229 -5.78 -14.06 -1.49
N VAL A 230 -5.56 -15.37 -1.43
CA VAL A 230 -4.28 -15.96 -1.07
C VAL A 230 -3.16 -15.42 -1.95
N LEU A 231 -3.37 -15.41 -3.27
CA LEU A 231 -2.39 -14.94 -4.23
C LEU A 231 -2.14 -13.43 -4.07
N ALA A 232 -3.19 -12.64 -3.79
CA ALA A 232 -3.08 -11.21 -3.50
C ALA A 232 -2.17 -10.95 -2.29
N VAL A 233 -2.40 -11.65 -1.19
CA VAL A 233 -1.63 -11.51 0.06
C VAL A 233 -0.15 -11.85 -0.17
N VAL A 234 0.14 -12.91 -0.93
CA VAL A 234 1.51 -13.29 -1.27
C VAL A 234 2.17 -12.24 -2.17
N ILE A 235 1.48 -11.78 -3.22
CA ILE A 235 1.99 -10.75 -4.13
C ILE A 235 2.30 -9.47 -3.36
N PHE A 236 1.39 -8.99 -2.52
CA PHE A 236 1.60 -7.75 -1.76
C PHE A 236 2.72 -7.87 -0.73
N SER A 237 2.86 -9.04 -0.10
CA SER A 237 4.01 -9.34 0.76
C SER A 237 5.35 -9.24 0.00
N LEU A 238 5.39 -9.75 -1.23
CA LEU A 238 6.57 -9.66 -2.10
C LEU A 238 6.83 -8.23 -2.59
N LEU A 239 5.79 -7.40 -2.80
CA LEU A 239 5.96 -6.00 -3.21
C LEU A 239 6.52 -5.11 -2.08
N PHE A 240 6.13 -5.36 -0.82
CA PHE A 240 6.60 -4.55 0.32
C PHE A 240 8.01 -4.90 0.79
N THR A 241 8.46 -6.13 0.57
CA THR A 241 9.74 -6.63 1.09
C THR A 241 10.95 -5.85 0.54
N PRO A 242 11.10 -5.64 -0.79
CA PRO A 242 12.23 -4.90 -1.35
C PRO A 242 12.33 -3.49 -0.79
N TYR A 243 11.20 -2.79 -0.64
CA TYR A 243 11.17 -1.44 -0.09
C TYR A 243 11.66 -1.40 1.36
N HIS A 244 11.17 -2.29 2.23
CA HIS A 244 11.58 -2.31 3.65
C HIS A 244 13.06 -2.66 3.81
N ILE A 245 13.58 -3.61 3.03
CA ILE A 245 15.00 -3.95 3.02
C ILE A 245 15.79 -2.73 2.58
N MET A 246 15.48 -2.17 1.41
CA MET A 246 16.26 -1.10 0.82
C MET A 246 16.19 0.20 1.61
N ARG A 247 15.08 0.49 2.29
CA ARG A 247 14.99 1.63 3.21
C ARG A 247 16.00 1.53 4.35
N ASN A 248 16.10 0.36 4.99
CA ASN A 248 17.05 0.14 6.07
C ASN A 248 18.50 0.14 5.56
N VAL A 249 18.77 -0.50 4.41
CA VAL A 249 20.09 -0.47 3.76
C VAL A 249 20.49 0.96 3.40
N ARG A 250 19.56 1.77 2.87
CA ARG A 250 19.79 3.19 2.54
C ARG A 250 20.18 3.99 3.77
N ILE A 251 19.43 3.87 4.87
CA ILE A 251 19.76 4.57 6.12
C ILE A 251 21.10 4.10 6.67
N ALA A 252 21.33 2.79 6.73
CA ALA A 252 22.57 2.21 7.23
C ALA A 252 23.78 2.70 6.41
N SER A 253 23.68 2.75 5.09
CA SER A 253 24.77 3.22 4.22
C SER A 253 25.20 4.67 4.46
N ARG A 254 24.37 5.48 5.14
CA ARG A 254 24.68 6.86 5.53
C ARG A 254 25.38 6.96 6.88
N ILE A 255 25.48 5.87 7.65
CA ILE A 255 26.14 5.87 8.96
C ILE A 255 27.66 6.03 8.74
N PRO A 256 28.29 7.11 9.27
CA PRO A 256 29.71 7.37 9.02
C PRO A 256 30.63 6.24 9.46
N ALA A 257 30.31 5.57 10.58
CA ALA A 257 31.10 4.45 11.11
C ALA A 257 31.22 3.24 10.17
N LEU A 258 30.33 3.09 9.19
CA LEU A 258 30.38 1.99 8.22
C LEU A 258 31.29 2.27 7.02
N ASN A 259 31.84 3.49 6.90
CA ASN A 259 32.81 3.89 5.86
C ASN A 259 32.40 3.51 4.42
N VAL A 260 31.11 3.57 4.10
CA VAL A 260 30.59 3.20 2.77
C VAL A 260 30.95 4.28 1.74
N SER A 261 31.55 3.87 0.62
CA SER A 261 31.95 4.79 -0.45
C SER A 261 30.78 5.56 -1.05
N VAL A 262 31.03 6.77 -1.57
CA VAL A 262 29.99 7.63 -2.18
C VAL A 262 29.29 6.94 -3.36
N CYS A 263 30.04 6.25 -4.21
CA CYS A 263 29.44 5.51 -5.33
C CYS A 263 28.58 4.33 -4.86
N THR A 264 29.00 3.59 -3.84
CA THR A 264 28.19 2.52 -3.25
C THR A 264 26.90 3.07 -2.64
N GLN A 265 26.96 4.19 -1.92
CA GLN A 265 25.77 4.88 -1.42
C GLN A 265 24.84 5.33 -2.57
N GLY A 266 25.42 5.79 -3.68
CA GLY A 266 24.70 6.14 -4.90
C GLY A 266 23.92 4.96 -5.48
N ILE A 267 24.54 3.80 -5.60
CA ILE A 267 23.92 2.55 -6.08
C ILE A 267 22.81 2.09 -5.13
N ILE A 268 23.06 2.10 -3.82
CA ILE A 268 22.04 1.76 -2.81
C ILE A 268 20.83 2.69 -2.94
N ASN A 269 21.06 4.00 -3.13
CA ASN A 269 19.99 4.96 -3.34
C ASN A 269 19.23 4.70 -4.66
N THR A 270 19.92 4.32 -5.74
CA THR A 270 19.29 3.91 -7.01
C THR A 270 18.33 2.75 -6.79
N ILE A 271 18.78 1.69 -6.13
CA ILE A 271 17.94 0.51 -5.86
C ILE A 271 16.78 0.90 -4.93
N TYR A 272 17.04 1.72 -3.90
CA TYR A 272 15.98 2.24 -3.04
C TYR A 272 14.91 3.00 -3.84
N ILE A 273 15.30 3.93 -4.73
CA ILE A 273 14.41 4.67 -5.62
C ILE A 273 13.52 3.71 -6.44
N ILE A 274 14.10 2.65 -7.00
CA ILE A 274 13.37 1.64 -7.78
C ILE A 274 12.33 0.91 -6.92
N THR A 275 12.66 0.55 -5.68
CA THR A 275 11.73 -0.20 -4.82
C THR A 275 10.54 0.60 -4.30
N ARG A 276 10.62 1.95 -4.30
CA ARG A 276 9.57 2.82 -3.75
C ARG A 276 8.21 2.65 -4.46
N PRO A 277 8.07 2.91 -5.78
CA PRO A 277 6.79 2.71 -6.47
C PRO A 277 6.34 1.25 -6.46
N ILE A 278 7.27 0.30 -6.49
CA ILE A 278 6.94 -1.14 -6.41
C ILE A 278 6.11 -1.47 -5.15
N ALA A 279 6.42 -0.86 -4.01
CA ALA A 279 5.61 -1.02 -2.80
C ALA A 279 4.21 -0.37 -2.92
N PHE A 280 4.10 0.76 -3.61
CA PHE A 280 2.83 1.48 -3.79
C PHE A 280 1.95 0.92 -4.91
N LEU A 281 2.48 0.04 -5.77
CA LEU A 281 1.67 -0.71 -6.74
C LEU A 281 0.51 -1.48 -6.08
N ASN A 282 0.61 -1.84 -4.79
CA ASN A 282 -0.51 -2.44 -4.06
C ASN A 282 -1.79 -1.59 -4.21
N SER A 283 -1.68 -0.27 -4.08
CA SER A 283 -2.80 0.67 -4.11
C SER A 283 -3.46 0.75 -5.49
N ALA A 284 -2.73 0.43 -6.56
CA ALA A 284 -3.26 0.35 -7.92
C ALA A 284 -3.86 -1.02 -8.27
N ILE A 285 -3.33 -2.11 -7.68
CA ILE A 285 -3.73 -3.49 -8.00
C ILE A 285 -4.91 -3.95 -7.13
N ASN A 286 -5.06 -3.43 -5.90
CA ASN A 286 -6.13 -3.77 -4.95
C ASN A 286 -7.54 -3.87 -5.59
N PRO A 287 -7.99 -2.91 -6.43
CA PRO A 287 -9.30 -2.98 -7.10
C PRO A 287 -9.55 -4.27 -7.89
N VAL A 288 -8.53 -4.81 -8.57
CA VAL A 288 -8.63 -6.04 -9.36
C VAL A 288 -9.04 -7.21 -8.47
N PHE A 289 -8.45 -7.32 -7.28
CA PHE A 289 -8.77 -8.39 -6.34
C PHE A 289 -10.19 -8.29 -5.78
N TYR A 290 -10.75 -7.08 -5.67
CA TYR A 290 -12.13 -6.91 -5.23
C TYR A 290 -13.15 -7.42 -6.25
N PHE A 291 -12.89 -7.22 -7.54
CA PHE A 291 -13.74 -7.75 -8.62
C PHE A 291 -13.62 -9.27 -8.77
N LEU A 292 -12.46 -9.82 -8.38
CA LEU A 292 -12.15 -11.24 -8.44
C LEU A 292 -12.58 -12.02 -7.18
N MET A 293 -12.81 -11.33 -6.06
CA MET A 293 -13.16 -11.93 -4.75
C MET A 293 -14.52 -12.64 -4.69
N GLY A 294 -15.24 -12.80 -5.82
CA GLY A 294 -16.44 -13.63 -5.92
C GLY A 294 -17.65 -13.15 -5.10
N ASP A 295 -17.53 -12.02 -4.41
CA ASP A 295 -18.66 -11.36 -3.81
C ASP A 295 -19.57 -10.85 -4.95
N HIS A 296 -20.90 -10.95 -4.79
CA HIS A 296 -21.93 -10.53 -5.75
C HIS A 296 -21.77 -9.05 -6.21
N PHE A 297 -20.79 -8.32 -5.67
CA PHE A 297 -20.38 -6.96 -6.00
C PHE A 297 -20.23 -6.72 -7.51
N ARG A 298 -19.48 -7.58 -8.24
CA ARG A 298 -19.32 -7.42 -9.69
C ARG A 298 -20.66 -7.50 -10.42
N GLU A 299 -21.49 -8.46 -10.04
CA GLU A 299 -22.81 -8.67 -10.65
C GLU A 299 -23.77 -7.53 -10.31
N MET A 300 -23.78 -7.06 -9.06
CA MET A 300 -24.57 -5.91 -8.61
C MET A 300 -24.14 -4.61 -9.30
N LEU A 301 -22.84 -4.36 -9.43
CA LEU A 301 -22.32 -3.17 -10.11
C LEU A 301 -22.73 -3.20 -11.58
N MET A 302 -22.54 -4.33 -12.26
CA MET A 302 -22.95 -4.50 -13.66
C MET A 302 -24.47 -4.41 -13.85
N ALA A 303 -25.26 -4.86 -12.87
CA ALA A 303 -26.71 -4.71 -12.89
C ALA A 303 -27.12 -3.24 -12.73
N LYS A 304 -26.47 -2.49 -11.85
CA LYS A 304 -26.78 -1.08 -11.61
C LYS A 304 -26.32 -0.17 -12.76
N ILE A 305 -25.16 -0.45 -13.36
CA ILE A 305 -24.72 0.21 -14.60
C ILE A 305 -25.73 -0.04 -15.71
N ARG A 306 -26.18 -1.29 -15.90
CA ARG A 306 -27.23 -1.62 -16.88
C ARG A 306 -28.53 -0.86 -16.60
N GLN A 307 -28.95 -0.76 -15.35
CA GLN A 307 -30.16 0.00 -14.96
C GLN A 307 -30.03 1.52 -15.22
N LEU A 308 -28.85 2.10 -15.01
CA LEU A 308 -28.60 3.51 -15.30
C LEU A 308 -28.56 3.77 -16.81
N LEU A 309 -27.90 2.90 -17.57
CA LEU A 309 -27.87 2.98 -19.03
C LEU A 309 -29.27 2.83 -19.64
N SER A 310 -30.10 1.91 -19.12
CA SER A 310 -31.48 1.75 -19.58
C SER A 310 -32.36 2.96 -19.24
N ARG A 311 -32.08 3.66 -18.14
CA ARG A 311 -32.80 4.90 -17.78
C ARG A 311 -32.43 6.04 -18.72
N LEU A 312 -31.14 6.19 -19.05
CA LEU A 312 -30.65 7.21 -19.98
C LEU A 312 -31.23 7.04 -21.39
N THR A 313 -31.37 5.80 -21.88
CA THR A 313 -32.00 5.54 -23.18
C THR A 313 -33.52 5.74 -23.18
N THR A 314 -34.20 5.62 -22.03
CA THR A 314 -35.63 5.92 -21.92
C THR A 314 -35.96 7.42 -21.79
N THR A 315 -35.04 8.23 -21.24
CA THR A 315 -35.21 9.70 -21.17
C THR A 315 -34.81 10.45 -22.45
N GLY A 316 -34.24 9.76 -23.43
CA GLY A 316 -33.87 10.31 -24.75
C GLY A 316 -34.89 10.04 -25.87
N LYS A 317 -36.07 9.49 -25.55
CA LYS A 317 -37.25 9.37 -26.42
C LYS A 317 -38.35 10.26 -25.87
#